data_AF-A0AA38L8I8-F1
#
_entry.id   AF-A0AA38L8I8-F1
#
_cell.length_a   1.000
_cell.length_b   1.000
_cell.length_c   1.000
_cell.angle_alpha   90.00
_cell.angle_beta   90.00
_cell.angle_gamma   90.00
#
_symmetry.space_group_name_H-M   'P 1'
#
loop_
_entity.id
_entity.type
_entity.pdbx_description
1 polymer ?
#
loop_
_entity_poly.entity_id
_entity_poly.type
_entity_poly.pdbx_seq_one_letter_code
_entity_poly.pdbx_strand_id
1 'polypeptide(L)'
;FYFIRGALSVEEQFTWIKESLRSFPQPPNRTNHTQFYGPIHNLWSAHAHAALLTEEREREREPALPSPSKSISASALVRKLRWATLGLQFDWSKRNYDVSFPYVKIPHTLSQLAKELARPAMQKGEFRAEAAIVNYFSSDDMLGGHLDDMEADWSKPIVSISLGCKAIFLLGGESREDPPIAMFLRSGDVVLMAGPARQCFH
;
A
#
# COMPACT_ATOMS: atom_id res chain seq x y z
N PHE A 1 -7.72 -19.29 -4.38
CA PHE A 1 -6.93 -18.32 -5.17
C PHE A 1 -7.70 -17.98 -6.42
N TYR A 2 -7.85 -16.70 -6.74
CA TYR A 2 -8.48 -16.26 -8.00
C TYR A 2 -7.56 -15.27 -8.69
N PHE A 3 -7.42 -15.40 -10.01
CA PHE A 3 -6.69 -14.47 -10.85
C PHE A 3 -7.65 -13.89 -11.89
N ILE A 4 -7.87 -12.59 -11.85
CA ILE A 4 -8.79 -11.87 -12.75
C ILE A 4 -7.94 -10.97 -13.64
N ARG A 5 -7.76 -11.41 -14.89
CA ARG A 5 -6.93 -10.70 -15.87
C ARG A 5 -7.66 -9.47 -16.40
N GLY A 6 -6.98 -8.32 -16.43
CA GLY A 6 -7.54 -7.07 -16.97
C GLY A 6 -8.85 -6.68 -16.30
N ALA A 7 -8.95 -6.85 -14.98
CA ALA A 7 -10.15 -6.58 -14.20
C ALA A 7 -10.54 -5.10 -14.21
N LEU A 8 -9.56 -4.19 -14.39
CA LEU A 8 -9.77 -2.75 -14.45
C LEU A 8 -9.68 -2.23 -15.88
N SER A 9 -10.58 -1.32 -16.24
CA SER A 9 -10.48 -0.55 -17.49
C SER A 9 -9.24 0.36 -17.48
N VAL A 10 -8.86 0.86 -18.65
CA VAL A 10 -7.72 1.78 -18.78
C VAL A 10 -7.97 3.06 -17.97
N GLU A 11 -9.20 3.58 -17.98
CA GLU A 11 -9.62 4.76 -17.23
C GLU A 11 -9.55 4.54 -15.72
N GLU A 12 -9.97 3.38 -15.23
CA GLU A 12 -9.85 3.00 -13.83
C GLU A 12 -8.37 2.89 -13.44
N GLN A 13 -7.55 2.26 -14.27
CA GLN A 13 -6.10 2.16 -14.02
C GLN A 13 -5.46 3.54 -13.89
N PHE A 14 -5.75 4.48 -14.81
CA PHE A 14 -5.25 5.85 -14.71
C PHE A 14 -5.73 6.57 -13.45
N THR A 15 -7.00 6.38 -13.08
CA THR A 15 -7.58 6.96 -11.88
C THR A 15 -6.81 6.49 -10.64
N TRP A 16 -6.60 5.19 -10.48
CA TRP A 16 -5.95 4.65 -9.30
C TRP A 16 -4.45 4.91 -9.24
N ILE A 17 -3.77 4.97 -10.40
CA ILE A 17 -2.37 5.44 -10.46
C ILE A 17 -2.26 6.90 -9.99
N LYS A 18 -3.21 7.74 -10.39
CA LYS A 18 -3.22 9.15 -9.99
C LYS A 18 -3.49 9.30 -8.50
N GLU A 19 -4.51 8.61 -7.98
CA GLU A 19 -4.86 8.66 -6.56
C GLU A 19 -3.76 8.07 -5.68
N SER A 20 -3.08 7.01 -6.12
CA SER A 20 -1.94 6.44 -5.40
C SER A 20 -0.78 7.41 -5.27
N LEU A 21 -0.50 8.24 -6.27
CA LEU A 21 0.59 9.20 -6.17
C LEU A 21 0.19 10.49 -5.46
N ARG A 22 -1.09 10.88 -5.52
CA ARG A 22 -1.55 12.20 -5.06
C ARG A 22 -2.22 12.17 -3.69
N SER A 23 -3.21 11.30 -3.52
CA SER A 23 -4.15 11.34 -2.40
C SER A 23 -3.78 10.34 -1.30
N PHE A 24 -3.42 9.12 -1.68
CA PHE A 24 -3.12 8.04 -0.75
C PHE A 24 -1.93 8.31 0.19
N PRO A 25 -0.83 8.97 -0.23
CA PRO A 25 0.28 9.30 0.66
C PRO A 25 0.05 10.58 1.48
N GLN A 26 -1.12 11.25 1.34
CA GLN A 26 -1.42 12.44 2.13
C GLN A 26 -1.74 12.05 3.58
N PRO A 27 -1.26 12.82 4.57
CA PRO A 27 -1.74 12.71 5.93
C PRO A 27 -3.28 12.81 6.00
N PRO A 28 -3.94 12.06 6.89
CA PRO A 28 -3.36 11.31 8.01
C PRO A 28 -2.86 9.89 7.66
N ASN A 29 -2.90 9.49 6.38
CA ASN A 29 -2.29 8.22 5.98
C ASN A 29 -0.78 8.25 6.22
N ARG A 30 -0.23 7.10 6.62
CA ARG A 30 1.20 6.96 6.86
C ARG A 30 1.90 6.47 5.59
N THR A 31 3.16 6.85 5.47
CA THR A 31 4.08 6.35 4.44
C THR A 31 5.40 5.94 5.09
N ASN A 32 6.28 5.31 4.32
CA ASN A 32 7.63 5.02 4.78
C ASN A 32 8.44 6.27 5.17
N HIS A 33 8.02 7.45 4.72
CA HIS A 33 8.64 8.73 5.08
C HIS A 33 8.17 9.25 6.45
N THR A 34 6.96 8.88 6.88
CA THR A 34 6.33 9.44 8.09
C THR A 34 7.17 9.20 9.35
N GLN A 35 7.85 8.06 9.44
CA GLN A 35 8.71 7.75 10.60
C GLN A 35 9.94 8.68 10.70
N PHE A 36 10.46 9.14 9.57
CA PHE A 36 11.70 9.92 9.52
C PHE A 36 11.44 11.44 9.48
N TYR A 37 10.37 11.85 8.80
CA TYR A 37 10.11 13.26 8.49
C TYR A 37 8.79 13.77 9.06
N GLY A 38 7.99 12.91 9.70
CA GLY A 38 6.62 13.25 10.08
C GLY A 38 5.66 13.31 8.87
N PRO A 39 4.45 13.85 9.06
CA PRO A 39 3.46 14.03 7.99
C PRO A 39 4.00 14.93 6.86
N ILE A 40 3.94 14.47 5.60
CA ILE A 40 4.35 15.25 4.43
C ILE A 40 3.14 15.56 3.56
N HIS A 41 2.76 16.84 3.47
CA HIS A 41 1.64 17.29 2.64
C HIS A 41 2.07 17.57 1.20
N ASN A 42 1.17 17.29 0.25
CA ASN A 42 1.28 17.68 -1.16
C ASN A 42 2.58 17.23 -1.85
N LEU A 43 3.18 16.11 -1.43
CA LEU A 43 4.47 15.62 -1.93
C LEU A 43 4.53 15.55 -3.47
N TRP A 44 3.48 15.04 -4.12
CA TRP A 44 3.43 14.97 -5.58
C TRP A 44 3.40 16.35 -6.25
N SER A 45 2.67 17.31 -5.67
CA SER A 45 2.65 18.68 -6.17
C SER A 45 4.01 19.34 -6.02
N ALA A 46 4.64 19.20 -4.85
CA ALA A 46 5.99 19.66 -4.60
C ALA A 46 7.01 19.06 -5.58
N HIS A 47 6.86 17.77 -5.92
CA HIS A 47 7.67 17.11 -6.95
C HIS A 47 7.43 17.72 -8.34
N ALA A 48 6.17 17.92 -8.74
CA ALA A 48 5.82 18.52 -10.03
C ALA A 48 6.37 19.94 -10.21
N HIS A 49 6.53 20.69 -9.12
CA HIS A 49 7.12 22.04 -9.10
C HIS A 49 8.61 22.06 -8.76
N ALA A 50 9.28 20.90 -8.68
CA ALA A 50 10.70 20.77 -8.32
C ALA A 50 11.09 21.45 -6.99
N ALA A 51 10.18 21.47 -6.02
CA ALA A 51 10.38 22.11 -4.73
C ALA A 51 11.31 21.32 -3.80
N LEU A 52 12.04 22.06 -2.94
CA LEU A 52 12.77 21.51 -1.80
C LEU A 52 11.84 21.49 -0.58
N LEU A 53 11.82 20.38 0.15
CA LEU A 53 11.12 20.26 1.41
C LEU A 53 12.13 20.38 2.55
N THR A 54 11.84 21.27 3.51
CA THR A 54 12.65 21.46 4.72
C THR A 54 12.06 20.64 5.86
N GLU A 55 12.90 19.94 6.62
CA GLU A 55 12.49 19.27 7.85
C GLU A 55 11.92 20.30 8.86
N GLU A 56 10.63 20.24 9.14
CA GLU A 56 10.06 20.87 10.32
C GLU A 56 10.30 19.92 11.49
N ARG A 57 11.38 20.14 12.25
CA ARG A 57 11.51 19.51 13.57
C ARG A 57 10.48 20.15 14.49
N GLU A 58 9.59 19.35 15.07
CA GLU A 58 8.89 19.74 16.30
C GLU A 58 9.98 20.07 17.34
N ARG A 59 10.20 21.37 17.58
CA ARG A 59 11.13 21.82 18.62
C ARG A 59 10.43 21.72 19.96
N GLU A 60 10.65 20.62 20.67
CA GLU A 60 10.67 20.73 22.13
C GLU A 60 11.82 21.67 22.52
N ARG A 61 11.49 22.59 23.42
CA ARG A 61 12.27 23.78 23.75
C ARG A 61 13.67 23.44 24.27
N GLU A 62 14.70 23.72 23.49
CA GLU A 62 16.02 24.14 23.97
C GLU A 62 16.78 24.86 22.82
N PRO A 63 17.56 25.93 23.10
CA PRO A 63 18.24 26.69 22.05
C PRO A 63 19.52 25.98 21.62
N ALA A 64 19.41 24.97 20.75
CA ALA A 64 20.56 24.39 20.08
C ALA A 64 20.93 25.18 18.81
N LEU A 65 22.25 25.31 18.56
CA LEU A 65 22.87 25.95 17.39
C LEU A 65 22.20 25.52 16.06
N PRO A 66 22.19 26.38 15.03
CA PRO A 66 21.62 26.05 13.72
C PRO A 66 22.45 24.91 13.07
N SER A 67 22.02 23.67 13.30
CA SER A 67 22.43 22.54 12.47
C SER A 67 21.94 22.80 11.05
N PRO A 68 22.73 22.52 9.99
CA PRO A 68 22.23 22.66 8.63
C PRO A 68 21.01 21.76 8.49
N SER A 69 19.84 22.36 8.27
CA SER A 69 18.62 21.62 7.95
C SER A 69 18.93 20.85 6.68
N LYS A 70 18.92 19.52 6.75
CA LYS A 70 19.12 18.68 5.56
C LYS A 70 17.86 18.84 4.71
N SER A 71 17.89 19.77 3.76
CA SER A 71 16.83 19.87 2.76
C SER A 71 16.85 18.61 1.90
N ILE A 72 15.67 18.04 1.67
CA ILE A 72 15.48 16.90 0.77
C ILE A 72 14.55 17.33 -0.35
N SER A 73 14.89 16.99 -1.59
CA SER A 73 14.03 17.32 -2.73
C SER A 73 12.77 16.45 -2.71
N ALA A 74 11.62 17.04 -3.05
CA ALA A 74 10.39 16.29 -3.22
C ALA A 74 10.54 15.16 -4.25
N SER A 75 11.34 15.41 -5.30
CA SER A 75 11.70 14.40 -6.31
C SER A 75 12.46 13.20 -5.74
N ALA A 76 13.32 13.40 -4.74
CA ALA A 76 14.00 12.29 -4.06
C ALA A 76 13.02 11.50 -3.18
N LEU A 77 12.12 12.20 -2.49
CA LEU A 77 11.09 11.58 -1.64
C LEU A 77 10.08 10.77 -2.45
N VAL A 78 9.58 11.28 -3.58
CA VAL A 78 8.69 10.52 -4.48
C VAL A 78 9.38 9.25 -4.97
N ARG A 79 10.65 9.33 -5.39
CA ARG A 79 11.43 8.15 -5.82
C ARG A 79 11.67 7.14 -4.70
N LYS A 80 11.72 7.60 -3.45
CA LYS A 80 11.93 6.78 -2.25
C LYS A 80 10.62 6.38 -1.57
N LEU A 81 9.45 6.71 -2.14
CA LEU A 81 8.18 6.22 -1.63
C LEU A 81 8.13 4.70 -1.88
N ARG A 82 7.73 3.93 -0.86
CA ARG A 82 7.72 2.46 -0.88
C ARG A 82 6.40 1.89 -0.42
N TRP A 83 5.75 2.54 0.55
CA TRP A 83 4.40 2.17 0.94
C TRP A 83 3.58 3.37 1.43
N ALA A 84 2.25 3.23 1.34
CA ALA A 84 1.28 4.08 2.02
C ALA A 84 0.14 3.21 2.61
N THR A 85 -0.41 3.59 3.77
CA THR A 85 -1.51 2.87 4.43
C THR A 85 -2.81 3.67 4.42
N LEU A 86 -3.91 3.05 4.02
CA LEU A 86 -5.27 3.61 4.03
C LEU A 86 -6.15 2.87 5.03
N GLY A 87 -7.10 3.56 5.64
CA GLY A 87 -7.95 2.93 6.65
C GLY A 87 -7.16 2.60 7.91
N LEU A 88 -7.42 1.43 8.51
CA LEU A 88 -6.66 0.95 9.65
C LEU A 88 -5.16 0.91 9.34
N GLN A 89 -4.37 1.51 10.23
CA GLN A 89 -2.94 1.66 10.04
C GLN A 89 -2.22 0.41 10.53
N PHE A 90 -1.44 -0.21 9.64
CA PHE A 90 -0.57 -1.31 10.00
C PHE A 90 0.71 -0.78 10.67
N ASP A 91 1.12 -1.39 11.79
CA ASP A 91 2.38 -1.13 12.45
C ASP A 91 3.32 -2.32 12.20
N TRP A 92 4.29 -2.14 11.30
CA TRP A 92 5.28 -3.16 10.97
C TRP A 92 6.19 -3.55 12.16
N SER A 93 6.39 -2.66 13.13
CA SER A 93 7.26 -2.94 14.28
C SER A 93 6.57 -3.86 15.28
N LYS A 94 5.26 -3.67 15.46
CA LYS A 94 4.43 -4.52 16.33
C LYS A 94 3.75 -5.67 15.57
N ARG A 95 3.80 -5.63 14.23
CA ARG A 95 3.09 -6.51 13.31
C ARG A 95 1.60 -6.60 13.70
N ASN A 96 0.90 -5.47 13.72
CA ASN A 96 -0.54 -5.45 14.05
C ASN A 96 -1.26 -4.26 13.41
N TYR A 97 -2.60 -4.29 13.43
CA TYR A 97 -3.43 -3.12 13.15
C TYR A 97 -3.82 -2.45 14.48
N ASP A 98 -3.40 -1.20 14.69
CA ASP A 98 -3.79 -0.45 15.87
C ASP A 98 -5.13 0.27 15.63
N VAL A 99 -6.22 -0.37 16.07
CA VAL A 99 -7.58 0.15 15.93
C VAL A 99 -7.83 1.42 16.78
N SER A 100 -6.95 1.72 17.75
CA SER A 100 -7.07 2.92 18.59
C SER A 100 -6.44 4.15 17.93
N PHE A 101 -5.55 3.94 16.96
CA PHE A 101 -4.88 5.02 16.26
C PHE A 101 -5.87 5.75 15.33
N PRO A 102 -5.91 7.09 15.31
CA PRO A 102 -6.80 7.83 14.42
C PRO A 102 -6.53 7.51 12.94
N TYR A 103 -7.58 7.21 12.19
CA TYR A 103 -7.48 6.97 10.76
C TYR A 103 -8.69 7.49 9.99
N VAL A 104 -8.51 7.72 8.69
CA VAL A 104 -9.59 8.03 7.76
C VAL A 104 -9.99 6.76 7.03
N LYS A 105 -11.30 6.54 6.91
CA LYS A 105 -11.84 5.39 6.17
C LYS A 105 -11.34 5.39 4.73
N ILE A 106 -11.14 4.20 4.18
CA ILE A 106 -10.79 4.03 2.77
C ILE A 106 -11.83 4.77 1.90
N PRO A 107 -11.40 5.51 0.85
CA PRO A 107 -12.32 6.23 -0.02
C PRO A 107 -13.45 5.33 -0.53
N HIS A 108 -14.68 5.84 -0.49
CA HIS A 108 -15.87 5.05 -0.82
C HIS A 108 -15.79 4.37 -2.20
N THR A 109 -15.27 5.09 -3.19
CA THR A 109 -15.08 4.56 -4.55
C THR A 109 -14.13 3.37 -4.59
N LEU A 110 -13.02 3.43 -3.85
CA LEU A 110 -12.06 2.32 -3.75
C LEU A 110 -12.64 1.14 -2.94
N SER A 111 -13.33 1.45 -1.85
CA SER A 111 -14.01 0.43 -1.02
C SER A 111 -15.08 -0.32 -1.82
N GLN A 112 -15.87 0.39 -2.62
CA GLN A 112 -16.86 -0.21 -3.49
C GLN A 112 -16.20 -1.06 -4.58
N LEU A 113 -15.16 -0.56 -5.25
CA LEU A 113 -14.40 -1.35 -6.23
C LEU A 113 -13.86 -2.64 -5.62
N ALA A 114 -13.20 -2.57 -4.46
CA ALA A 114 -12.68 -3.74 -3.77
C ALA A 114 -13.79 -4.74 -3.41
N LYS A 115 -14.95 -4.25 -2.97
CA LYS A 115 -16.13 -5.09 -2.71
C LYS A 115 -16.66 -5.78 -3.97
N GLU A 116 -16.71 -5.09 -5.10
CA GLU A 116 -17.10 -5.66 -6.39
C GLU A 116 -16.10 -6.74 -6.84
N LEU A 117 -14.80 -6.45 -6.79
CA LEU A 117 -13.74 -7.37 -7.16
C LEU A 117 -13.69 -8.61 -6.26
N ALA A 118 -14.03 -8.47 -4.97
CA ALA A 118 -14.05 -9.58 -4.01
C ALA A 118 -15.21 -10.56 -4.24
N ARG A 119 -16.28 -10.18 -4.96
CA ARG A 119 -17.50 -10.99 -5.12
C ARG A 119 -17.25 -12.46 -5.48
N PRO A 120 -16.38 -12.80 -6.45
CA PRO A 120 -16.13 -14.20 -6.81
C PRO A 120 -15.56 -15.05 -5.67
N ALA A 121 -14.87 -14.42 -4.72
CA ALA A 121 -14.25 -15.07 -3.57
C ALA A 121 -15.12 -15.05 -2.30
N MET A 122 -16.28 -14.38 -2.33
CA MET A 122 -17.16 -14.20 -1.18
C MET A 122 -18.32 -15.21 -1.22
N GLN A 123 -18.20 -16.28 -0.42
CA GLN A 123 -19.26 -17.30 -0.32
C GLN A 123 -20.42 -16.87 0.60
N LYS A 124 -20.10 -16.15 1.68
CA LYS A 124 -21.07 -15.69 2.70
C LYS A 124 -20.66 -14.34 3.28
N GLY A 125 -21.66 -13.58 3.71
CA GLY A 125 -21.48 -12.26 4.32
C GLY A 125 -21.06 -11.19 3.32
N GLU A 126 -20.54 -10.08 3.84
CA GLU A 126 -20.15 -8.92 3.06
C GLU A 126 -18.62 -8.71 3.15
N PHE A 127 -18.01 -8.25 2.06
CA PHE A 127 -16.64 -7.75 2.06
C PHE A 127 -16.66 -6.26 2.39
N ARG A 128 -15.82 -5.84 3.33
CA ARG A 128 -15.64 -4.44 3.72
C ARG A 128 -14.15 -4.13 3.72
N ALA A 129 -13.75 -3.15 2.92
CA ALA A 129 -12.37 -2.68 2.93
C ALA A 129 -12.16 -1.79 4.17
N GLU A 130 -11.39 -2.28 5.13
CA GLU A 130 -11.09 -1.58 6.39
C GLU A 130 -9.64 -1.10 6.46
N ALA A 131 -8.73 -1.84 5.82
CA ALA A 131 -7.31 -1.52 5.68
C ALA A 131 -6.86 -1.72 4.23
N ALA A 132 -5.90 -0.92 3.76
CA ALA A 132 -5.20 -1.16 2.52
C ALA A 132 -3.75 -0.69 2.60
N ILE A 133 -2.86 -1.43 1.95
CA ILE A 133 -1.46 -1.06 1.78
C ILE A 133 -1.21 -0.84 0.29
N VAL A 134 -0.67 0.32 -0.04
CA VAL A 134 -0.27 0.68 -1.39
C VAL A 134 1.24 0.54 -1.47
N ASN A 135 1.74 -0.44 -2.22
CA ASN A 135 3.17 -0.68 -2.40
C ASN A 135 3.66 -0.03 -3.70
N TYR A 136 4.81 0.65 -3.61
CA TYR A 136 5.46 1.32 -4.75
C TYR A 136 6.79 0.62 -5.05
N PHE A 137 6.91 0.11 -6.27
CA PHE A 137 8.07 -0.62 -6.74
C PHE A 137 8.76 0.11 -7.89
N SER A 138 10.08 0.22 -7.79
CA SER A 138 11.01 0.56 -8.87
C SER A 138 11.46 -0.73 -9.57
N SER A 139 12.22 -0.62 -10.67
CA SER A 139 12.66 -1.79 -11.47
C SER A 139 13.42 -2.85 -10.68
N ASP A 140 14.15 -2.45 -9.65
CA ASP A 140 15.03 -3.33 -8.87
C ASP A 140 14.43 -3.69 -7.50
N ASP A 141 13.23 -3.18 -7.19
CA ASP A 141 12.57 -3.48 -5.92
C ASP A 141 11.94 -4.89 -5.97
N MET A 142 12.00 -5.60 -4.85
CA MET A 142 11.39 -6.92 -4.66
C MET A 142 10.68 -6.97 -3.31
N LEU A 143 9.66 -7.81 -3.19
CA LEU A 143 9.05 -8.17 -1.91
C LEU A 143 9.35 -9.64 -1.65
N GLY A 144 9.95 -9.94 -0.50
CA GLY A 144 10.31 -11.31 -0.12
C GLY A 144 9.07 -12.12 0.26
N GLY A 145 9.17 -13.45 0.13
CA GLY A 145 8.10 -14.38 0.50
C GLY A 145 7.60 -14.16 1.93
N HIS A 146 6.31 -13.88 2.09
CA HIS A 146 5.68 -13.55 3.36
C HIS A 146 4.23 -14.06 3.46
N LEU A 147 3.67 -13.93 4.65
CA LEU A 147 2.26 -14.19 4.94
C LEU A 147 1.59 -12.92 5.44
N ASP A 148 0.35 -12.72 4.97
CA ASP A 148 -0.55 -11.69 5.45
C ASP A 148 -1.51 -12.33 6.46
N ASP A 149 -1.10 -12.35 7.73
CA ASP A 149 -1.69 -13.17 8.80
C ASP A 149 -2.25 -12.33 9.97
N MET A 150 -2.34 -11.02 9.79
CA MET A 150 -2.65 -10.07 10.87
C MET A 150 -4.10 -9.59 10.89
N GLU A 151 -4.89 -9.89 9.86
CA GLU A 151 -6.33 -9.64 9.89
C GLU A 151 -7.03 -10.64 10.84
N ALA A 152 -8.02 -10.14 11.58
CA ALA A 152 -8.77 -10.98 12.54
C ALA A 152 -9.67 -12.03 11.85
N ASP A 153 -10.21 -11.72 10.67
CA ASP A 153 -11.12 -12.60 9.93
C ASP A 153 -10.49 -13.11 8.64
N TRP A 154 -10.01 -14.36 8.67
CA TRP A 154 -9.39 -15.03 7.53
C TRP A 154 -10.40 -15.56 6.51
N SER A 155 -11.70 -15.51 6.83
CA SER A 155 -12.75 -15.87 5.86
C SER A 155 -12.88 -14.82 4.75
N LYS A 156 -12.37 -13.61 4.97
CA LYS A 156 -12.37 -12.52 3.99
C LYS A 156 -11.14 -12.63 3.07
N PRO A 157 -11.31 -12.41 1.76
CA PRO A 157 -10.19 -12.42 0.83
C PRO A 157 -9.31 -11.17 1.00
N ILE A 158 -8.05 -11.25 0.58
CA ILE A 158 -7.27 -10.07 0.20
C ILE A 158 -7.57 -9.77 -1.26
N VAL A 159 -7.85 -8.50 -1.58
CA VAL A 159 -7.95 -7.99 -2.96
C VAL A 159 -6.66 -7.26 -3.30
N SER A 160 -5.85 -7.83 -4.18
CA SER A 160 -4.61 -7.21 -4.67
C SER A 160 -4.79 -6.71 -6.11
N ILE A 161 -4.59 -5.41 -6.32
CA ILE A 161 -4.74 -4.75 -7.63
C ILE A 161 -3.34 -4.35 -8.12
N SER A 162 -2.96 -4.80 -9.32
CA SER A 162 -1.67 -4.46 -9.94
C SER A 162 -1.82 -3.33 -10.95
N LEU A 163 -0.93 -2.34 -10.89
CA LEU A 163 -0.95 -1.17 -11.77
C LEU A 163 0.46 -0.85 -12.26
N GLY A 164 0.59 -0.52 -13.55
CA GLY A 164 1.86 -0.12 -14.15
C GLY A 164 2.68 -1.29 -14.71
N CYS A 165 3.96 -1.35 -14.34
CA CYS A 165 4.89 -2.31 -14.92
C CYS A 165 4.52 -3.76 -14.57
N LYS A 166 4.85 -4.68 -15.48
CA LYS A 166 4.64 -6.12 -15.27
C LYS A 166 5.56 -6.63 -14.16
N ALA A 167 5.01 -7.41 -13.23
CA ALA A 167 5.76 -8.07 -12.16
C ALA A 167 5.63 -9.60 -12.25
N ILE A 168 6.51 -10.31 -11.55
CA ILE A 168 6.38 -11.76 -11.29
C ILE A 168 5.84 -11.91 -9.87
N PHE A 169 4.72 -12.59 -9.75
CA PHE A 169 4.14 -13.00 -8.47
C PHE A 169 4.40 -14.48 -8.25
N LEU A 170 4.81 -14.84 -7.05
CA LEU A 170 5.11 -16.21 -6.65
C LEU A 170 4.03 -16.65 -5.67
N LEU A 171 3.25 -17.68 -6.00
CA LEU A 171 2.31 -18.28 -5.07
C LEU A 171 2.92 -19.56 -4.51
N GLY A 172 3.41 -19.52 -3.28
CA GLY A 172 3.93 -20.66 -2.52
C GLY A 172 2.83 -21.52 -1.89
N GLY A 173 3.24 -22.37 -0.94
CA GLY A 173 2.36 -23.16 -0.09
C GLY A 173 2.27 -22.62 1.34
N GLU A 174 1.79 -23.45 2.27
CA GLU A 174 1.67 -23.09 3.69
C GLU A 174 3.04 -23.05 4.40
N SER A 175 4.07 -23.65 3.80
CA SER A 175 5.46 -23.59 4.23
C SER A 175 6.29 -22.74 3.27
N ARG A 176 7.32 -22.07 3.80
CA ARG A 176 8.24 -21.23 3.01
C ARG A 176 9.10 -22.05 2.04
N GLU A 177 9.23 -23.34 2.32
CA GLU A 177 9.99 -24.32 1.57
C GLU A 177 9.20 -24.90 0.40
N ASP A 178 7.88 -24.70 0.37
CA ASP A 178 7.02 -25.16 -0.71
C ASP A 178 7.37 -24.43 -2.02
N PRO A 179 7.67 -25.15 -3.12
CA PRO A 179 8.03 -24.52 -4.39
C PRO A 179 6.89 -23.64 -4.94
N PRO A 180 7.14 -22.36 -5.24
CA PRO A 180 6.09 -21.46 -5.67
C PRO A 180 5.73 -21.63 -7.15
N ILE A 181 4.48 -21.33 -7.48
CA ILE A 181 4.00 -21.16 -8.84
C ILE A 181 4.19 -19.70 -9.23
N ALA A 182 4.99 -19.46 -10.27
CA ALA A 182 5.22 -18.13 -10.80
C ALA A 182 4.14 -17.71 -11.81
N MET A 183 3.68 -16.47 -11.71
CA MET A 183 2.74 -15.87 -12.68
C MET A 183 3.05 -14.41 -12.94
N PHE A 184 2.66 -13.92 -14.12
CA PHE A 184 2.79 -12.51 -14.44
C PHE A 184 1.59 -11.71 -13.92
N LEU A 185 1.87 -10.66 -13.16
CA LEU A 185 0.92 -9.57 -12.89
C LEU A 185 1.16 -8.44 -13.89
N ARG A 186 0.13 -8.07 -14.63
CA ARG A 186 0.14 -6.89 -15.52
C ARG A 186 -0.74 -5.80 -14.95
N SER A 187 -0.61 -4.59 -15.50
CA SER A 187 -1.50 -3.48 -15.14
C SER A 187 -2.97 -3.86 -15.37
N GLY A 188 -3.78 -3.63 -14.34
CA GLY A 188 -5.21 -3.96 -14.30
C GLY A 188 -5.51 -5.40 -13.89
N ASP A 189 -4.51 -6.27 -13.69
CA ASP A 189 -4.75 -7.61 -13.16
C ASP A 189 -5.06 -7.55 -11.66
N VAL A 190 -5.94 -8.44 -11.21
CA VAL A 190 -6.36 -8.58 -9.81
C VAL A 190 -6.13 -10.00 -9.33
N VAL A 191 -5.56 -10.13 -8.12
CA VAL A 191 -5.43 -11.39 -7.39
C VAL A 191 -6.32 -11.36 -6.16
N LEU A 192 -7.06 -12.43 -5.95
CA LEU A 192 -7.80 -12.67 -4.71
C LEU A 192 -7.16 -13.83 -3.93
N MET A 193 -6.54 -13.50 -2.80
CA MET A 193 -6.08 -14.49 -1.83
C MET A 193 -7.26 -14.83 -0.92
N ALA A 194 -7.85 -16.01 -1.09
CA ALA A 194 -9.08 -16.41 -0.43
C ALA A 194 -9.08 -17.89 -0.06
N GLY A 195 -9.78 -18.25 1.02
CA GLY A 195 -9.81 -19.62 1.53
C GLY A 195 -8.39 -20.11 1.87
N PRO A 196 -8.02 -21.35 1.50
CA PRO A 196 -6.67 -21.88 1.77
C PRO A 196 -5.53 -20.99 1.25
N ALA A 197 -5.76 -20.23 0.17
CA ALA A 197 -4.73 -19.33 -0.37
C ALA A 197 -4.36 -18.18 0.59
N ARG A 198 -5.19 -17.83 1.58
CA ARG A 198 -4.82 -16.86 2.63
C ARG A 198 -3.67 -17.35 3.51
N GLN A 199 -3.45 -18.67 3.55
CA GLN A 199 -2.41 -19.32 4.35
C GLN A 199 -1.12 -19.55 3.56
N CYS A 200 -1.08 -19.16 2.28
CA CYS A 200 0.05 -19.42 1.41
C CYS A 200 1.07 -18.28 1.42
N PHE A 201 2.35 -18.64 1.51
CA PHE A 201 3.46 -17.73 1.28
C PHE A 201 3.40 -17.16 -0.13
N HIS A 202 3.72 -15.88 -0.28
CA HIS A 202 3.78 -15.22 -1.57
C HIS A 202 4.75 -14.04 -1.60
#